data_AF-A0A426YXC3-F1
#
_entry.id   AF-A0A426YXC3-F1
#
_cell.length_a   1.000
_cell.length_b   1.000
_cell.length_c   1.000
_cell.angle_alpha   90.00
_cell.angle_beta   90.00
_cell.angle_gamma   90.00
#
_symmetry.space_group_name_H-M   'P 1'
#
loop_
_entity.id
_entity.type
_entity.pdbx_description
1 polymer ?
#
loop_
_entity_poly.entity_id
_entity_poly.type
_entity_poly.pdbx_seq_one_letter_code
_entity_poly.pdbx_strand_id
1 'polypeptide(L)'
;MDDELLQVVKTLESARAELPKQTVIQYKESLGFKEGLKWMGRVTNEYGYRVVLAHFHARYPNAEVEEDPFTIPPEDDLVPMQRQQVFDDLVPPEP
;
A
#
# COMPACT_ATOMS: atom_id res chain seq x y z
N MET A 1 -45.43 -20.72 3.97
CA MET A 1 -44.19 -21.52 3.97
C MET A 1 -43.23 -21.02 2.89
N ASP A 2 -43.70 -20.85 1.64
CA ASP A 2 -42.81 -20.48 0.52
C ASP A 2 -42.31 -19.03 0.58
N ASP A 3 -43.13 -18.09 1.05
CA ASP A 3 -42.76 -16.67 1.17
C ASP A 3 -41.70 -16.40 2.25
N GLU A 4 -41.75 -17.14 3.37
CA GLU A 4 -40.71 -17.08 4.40
C GLU A 4 -39.38 -17.63 3.88
N LEU A 5 -39.43 -18.73 3.12
CA LEU A 5 -38.24 -19.33 2.52
C LEU A 5 -37.59 -18.35 1.53
N LEU A 6 -38.40 -17.68 0.71
CA LEU A 6 -37.95 -16.64 -0.22
C LEU A 6 -37.28 -15.47 0.52
N GLN A 7 -37.85 -15.05 1.65
CA GLN A 7 -37.29 -13.98 2.48
C GLN A 7 -35.93 -14.37 3.07
N VAL A 8 -35.78 -15.60 3.56
CA VAL A 8 -34.52 -16.11 4.11
C VAL A 8 -33.42 -16.21 3.05
N VAL A 9 -33.75 -16.64 1.83
CA VAL A 9 -32.77 -16.70 0.73
C VAL A 9 -32.29 -15.28 0.37
N LYS A 10 -33.20 -14.31 0.32
CA LYS A 10 -32.87 -12.92 0.01
C LYS A 10 -31.98 -12.26 1.08
N THR A 11 -32.22 -12.54 2.36
CA THR A 11 -31.38 -12.02 3.45
C THR A 11 -30.00 -12.68 3.45
N LEU A 12 -29.91 -13.97 3.16
CA LEU A 12 -28.64 -14.69 3.01
C LEU A 12 -27.81 -14.12 1.86
N GLU A 13 -28.42 -13.90 0.69
CA GLU A 13 -27.74 -13.29 -0.47
C GLU A 13 -27.24 -11.88 -0.15
N SER A 14 -28.05 -11.08 0.55
CA SER A 14 -27.64 -9.74 0.98
C SER A 14 -26.49 -9.80 1.98
N ALA A 15 -26.54 -10.69 2.97
CA ALA A 15 -25.46 -10.85 3.95
C ALA A 15 -24.15 -11.26 3.26
N ARG A 16 -24.23 -12.17 2.28
CA ARG A 16 -23.08 -12.62 1.49
C ARG A 16 -22.47 -11.49 0.65
N ALA A 17 -23.27 -10.53 0.19
CA ALA A 17 -22.80 -9.35 -0.53
C ALA A 17 -22.19 -8.27 0.39
N GLU A 18 -22.59 -8.21 1.66
CA GLU A 18 -22.05 -7.26 2.64
C GLU A 18 -20.71 -7.70 3.24
N LEU A 19 -20.49 -9.02 3.40
CA LEU A 19 -19.24 -9.56 3.96
C LEU A 19 -17.97 -9.06 3.24
N PRO A 20 -17.85 -9.11 1.89
CA PRO A 20 -16.66 -8.61 1.20
C PRO A 20 -16.47 -7.10 1.38
N LYS A 21 -17.54 -6.32 1.49
CA LYS A 21 -17.46 -4.87 1.68
C LYS A 21 -16.84 -4.56 3.04
N GLN A 22 -17.26 -5.27 4.08
CA GLN A 22 -16.68 -5.13 5.42
C GLN A 22 -15.21 -5.54 5.42
N THR A 23 -14.84 -6.66 4.77
CA THR A 23 -13.43 -7.07 4.66
C THR A 23 -12.57 -6.02 3.96
N VAL A 24 -13.05 -5.39 2.89
CA VAL A 24 -12.32 -4.31 2.20
C VAL A 24 -12.14 -3.08 3.09
N ILE A 25 -13.14 -2.73 3.89
CA ILE A 25 -13.03 -1.62 4.86
C ILE A 25 -11.96 -1.94 5.89
N GLN A 26 -12.02 -3.13 6.50
CA GLN A 26 -11.03 -3.58 7.48
C GLN A 26 -9.60 -3.60 6.90
N TYR A 27 -9.46 -4.08 5.67
CA TYR A 27 -8.17 -4.07 4.97
C TYR A 27 -7.62 -2.65 4.78
N LYS A 28 -8.45 -1.69 4.35
CA LYS A 28 -8.05 -0.29 4.19
C LYS A 28 -7.70 0.39 5.51
N GLU A 29 -8.33 -0.04 6.61
CA GLU A 29 -8.06 0.49 7.95
C GLU A 29 -6.79 -0.12 8.57
N SER A 30 -6.36 -1.29 8.09
CA SER A 30 -5.18 -2.01 8.58
C SER A 30 -3.90 -1.15 8.52
N LEU A 31 -3.00 -1.40 9.47
CA LEU A 31 -1.71 -0.71 9.53
C LEU A 31 -0.87 -0.99 8.27
N GLY A 32 -0.86 -2.24 7.80
CA GLY A 32 -0.10 -2.63 6.60
C GLY A 32 -0.52 -1.87 5.36
N PHE A 33 -1.83 -1.63 5.16
CA PHE A 33 -2.30 -0.83 4.03
C PHE A 33 -1.85 0.63 4.14
N LYS A 34 -1.96 1.25 5.32
CA LYS A 34 -1.53 2.64 5.55
C LYS A 34 -0.02 2.81 5.39
N GLU A 35 0.79 1.88 5.88
CA GLU A 35 2.24 1.88 5.68
C GLU A 35 2.60 1.64 4.21
N GLY A 36 1.90 0.73 3.54
CA GLY A 36 2.02 0.53 2.09
C GLY A 36 1.75 1.82 1.29
N LEU A 37 0.74 2.61 1.67
CA LEU A 37 0.47 3.90 1.04
C LEU A 37 1.61 4.91 1.22
N LYS A 38 2.24 4.97 2.41
CA LYS A 38 3.40 5.83 2.65
C LYS A 38 4.58 5.42 1.78
N TRP A 39 4.85 4.11 1.67
CA TRP A 39 5.88 3.56 0.79
C TRP A 39 5.63 3.89 -0.68
N MET A 40 4.41 3.66 -1.17
CA MET A 40 4.04 3.99 -2.55
C MET A 40 4.15 5.50 -2.84
N GLY A 41 3.78 6.34 -1.88
CA GLY A 41 3.96 7.80 -1.98
C GLY A 41 5.44 8.19 -2.07
N ARG A 42 6.31 7.58 -1.25
CA ARG A 42 7.76 7.83 -1.31
C ARG A 42 8.35 7.44 -2.66
N VAL A 43 8.03 6.24 -3.16
CA VAL A 43 8.55 5.73 -4.44
C VAL A 43 8.13 6.61 -5.62
N THR A 44 6.86 7.01 -5.66
CA THR A 44 6.35 7.88 -6.75
C THR A 44 6.97 9.27 -6.71
N ASN A 45 7.16 9.84 -5.51
CA ASN A 45 7.84 11.12 -5.33
C ASN A 45 9.32 11.04 -5.76
N GLU A 46 10.03 10.00 -5.31
CA GLU A 46 11.43 9.75 -5.68
C GLU A 46 11.60 9.60 -7.20
N TYR A 47 10.70 8.86 -7.85
CA TYR A 47 10.72 8.73 -9.30
C TYR A 47 10.51 10.07 -10.00
N GLY A 48 9.52 10.86 -9.57
CA GLY A 48 9.25 12.19 -10.12
C GLY A 48 10.44 13.12 -9.96
N TYR A 49 11.07 13.12 -8.79
CA TYR A 49 12.28 13.89 -8.52
C TYR A 49 13.42 13.50 -9.46
N ARG A 50 13.74 12.20 -9.60
CA ARG A 50 14.79 11.72 -10.51
C ARG A 50 14.57 12.14 -11.96
N VAL A 51 13.31 12.11 -12.43
CA VAL A 51 12.96 12.57 -13.79
C VAL A 51 13.19 14.06 -13.95
N VAL A 52 12.75 14.88 -12.99
CA VAL A 52 12.95 16.34 -13.02
C VAL A 52 14.43 16.67 -12.95
N LEU A 53 15.19 15.98 -12.11
CA LEU A 53 16.63 16.14 -11.95
C LEU A 53 17.39 15.83 -13.24
N ALA A 54 17.07 14.70 -13.89
CA ALA A 54 17.65 14.34 -15.18
C ALA A 54 17.36 15.39 -16.26
N HIS A 55 16.13 15.92 -16.29
CA HIS A 55 15.76 16.98 -17.23
C HIS A 55 16.50 18.29 -16.94
N PHE A 56 16.67 18.64 -15.67
CA PHE A 56 17.42 19.81 -15.24
C PHE A 56 18.88 19.72 -15.69
N HIS A 57 19.56 18.60 -15.43
CA HIS A 57 20.95 18.40 -15.86
C HIS A 57 21.12 18.43 -17.38
N ALA A 58 20.15 17.89 -18.13
CA ALA A 58 20.18 17.98 -19.59
C ALA A 58 20.09 19.42 -20.10
N ARG A 59 19.36 20.30 -19.38
CA ARG A 59 19.20 21.71 -19.75
C ARG A 59 20.32 22.61 -19.22
N TYR A 60 20.88 22.29 -18.06
CA TYR A 60 21.90 23.07 -17.37
C TYR A 60 23.05 22.17 -16.90
N PRO A 61 23.95 21.75 -17.81
CA PRO A 61 24.99 20.75 -17.50
C PRO A 61 26.00 21.20 -16.43
N ASN A 62 26.19 22.51 -16.27
CA ASN A 62 27.16 23.10 -15.35
C ASN A 62 26.51 23.60 -14.04
N ALA A 63 25.20 23.40 -13.87
CA ALA A 63 24.52 23.80 -12.64
C ALA A 63 24.67 22.71 -11.59
N GLU A 64 25.21 23.08 -10.43
CA GLU A 64 25.24 22.22 -9.25
C GLU A 64 23.83 22.08 -8.65
N VAL A 65 23.49 20.87 -8.24
CA VAL A 65 22.27 20.56 -7.49
C VAL A 65 22.71 20.03 -6.13
N GLU A 66 21.99 20.45 -5.08
CA GLU A 66 22.16 19.92 -3.72
C GLU A 66 22.01 18.39 -3.69
N GLU A 67 22.62 17.75 -2.69
CA GLU A 67 22.60 16.29 -2.52
C GLU A 67 21.16 15.74 -2.61
N ASP A 68 20.97 14.70 -3.42
CA ASP A 68 19.64 14.11 -3.64
C ASP A 68 19.14 13.51 -2.31
N PRO A 69 18.03 14.03 -1.74
CA PRO A 69 17.50 13.57 -0.45
C PRO A 69 16.97 12.12 -0.47
N PHE A 70 16.94 11.49 -1.64
CA PHE A 70 16.60 10.07 -1.82
C PHE A 70 17.82 9.17 -2.03
N THR A 71 19.03 9.72 -2.11
CA THR A 71 20.26 8.93 -2.07
C THR A 71 20.37 8.29 -0.69
N ILE A 72 20.42 6.96 -0.64
CA ILE A 72 20.62 6.23 0.62
C ILE A 72 22.06 6.53 1.07
N PRO A 73 22.26 7.16 2.24
CA PRO A 73 23.60 7.31 2.79
C PRO A 73 24.23 5.92 2.99
N PRO A 74 25.53 5.74 2.74
CA PRO A 74 26.19 4.46 2.97
C PRO A 74 26.07 3.95 4.42
N GLU A 75 25.80 4.84 5.38
CA GLU A 75 25.46 4.50 6.76
C GLU A 75 24.08 3.81 6.90
N ASP A 76 23.10 4.19 6.09
CA ASP A 76 21.74 3.63 6.07
C ASP A 76 21.68 2.31 5.26
N ASP A 77 22.63 2.06 4.35
CA ASP A 77 22.80 0.77 3.66
C ASP A 77 23.15 -0.38 4.62
N LEU A 78 23.64 -0.06 5.82
CA LEU A 78 23.91 -1.03 6.89
C LEU A 78 22.65 -1.42 7.67
N VAL A 79 21.54 -0.69 7.48
CA VAL A 79 20.24 -1.05 8.04
C VAL A 79 19.55 -1.97 7.03
N PRO A 80 19.47 -3.29 7.30
CA PRO A 80 18.85 -4.21 6.35
C PRO A 80 17.39 -3.85 6.17
N MET A 81 17.07 -3.30 4.98
CA MET A 81 15.69 -3.11 4.56
C MET A 81 15.02 -4.49 4.50
N GLN A 82 14.04 -4.76 5.37
CA GLN A 82 13.36 -6.05 5.42
C GLN A 82 12.68 -6.32 4.08
N ARG A 83 13.31 -7.16 3.25
CA ARG A 83 12.82 -7.57 1.93
C ARG A 83 11.60 -8.49 1.99
N GLN A 84 11.29 -9.02 3.17
CA GLN A 84 10.17 -9.91 3.43
C GLN A 84 9.54 -9.52 4.76
N GLN A 85 8.38 -8.87 4.69
CA GLN A 85 7.46 -8.77 5.81
C GLN A 85 6.52 -9.97 5.69
N VAL A 86 6.63 -10.91 6.63
CA VAL A 86 5.69 -12.02 6.72
C VAL A 86 4.35 -11.43 7.16
N PHE A 87 3.36 -11.47 6.27
CA PHE A 87 2.00 -11.10 6.64
C PHE A 87 1.47 -12.15 7.63
N ASP A 88 0.84 -11.70 8.71
CA ASP A 88 0.26 -12.55 9.79
C ASP A 88 -1.01 -13.32 9.35
N ASP A 89 -1.16 -13.60 8.06
CA ASP A 89 -2.34 -14.25 7.47
C ASP A 89 -2.45 -15.75 7.83
N LEU A 90 -1.63 -16.24 8.77
CA LEU A 90 -1.61 -17.64 9.22
C LEU A 90 -2.44 -17.89 10.49
N VAL A 91 -3.08 -16.88 11.07
CA VAL A 91 -4.03 -17.09 12.18
C VAL A 91 -5.45 -17.13 11.62
N PRO A 92 -6.07 -18.31 11.47
CA PRO A 92 -7.48 -18.38 11.11
C PRO A 92 -8.31 -17.75 12.25
N PRO A 93 -9.40 -17.02 11.94
CA PRO A 93 -10.33 -16.59 12.97
C PRO A 93 -10.91 -17.81 13.70
N GLU A 94 -10.93 -17.78 15.04
CA GLU A 94 -11.59 -18.82 15.84
C GLU A 94 -13.11 -18.87 15.57
N PRO A 95 -13.72 -20.06 15.64
CA PRO A 95 -15.13 -20.29 15.32
C PRO A 95 -16.12 -19.64 16.31
#